data_AF-A0A949CMB9-F1
#
_entry.id   AF-A0A949CMB9-F1
#
_cell.length_a   1.000
_cell.length_b   1.000
_cell.length_c   1.000
_cell.angle_alpha   90.00
_cell.angle_beta   90.00
_cell.angle_gamma   90.00
#
_symmetry.space_group_name_H-M   'P 1'
#
loop_
_entity.id
_entity.type
_entity.pdbx_description
1 polymer ?
#
loop_
_entity_poly.entity_id
_entity_poly.type
_entity_poly.pdbx_seq_one_letter_code
_entity_poly.pdbx_strand_id
1 'polypeptide(L)'
;GIIALLLWCTSPLVLAFGGALTPDVPSAAMGVFALYRYWKWTRNATYGNAYLVGLSVGLAELTRSTWIFLHPVLFLLNLGICYSRGNLLTLASQSLVQLFVAWIVLLGGYGFSDQFKPLGDFEFSSPSLQNREYSKSGELESVCNRFKDSWMGRIPVPLPTEFVRGVDVQEAAMVSQTSIGFLCGEKRLGGWWYYYFVVLLLKCTISEIGLFIIATLGVLSSSLVSQKSSQRSHLTSSRTGKHRLLSIETALLLGPIVICLGLLSVHMGLNRHARYMLQFFPLCFVWASQAITFFIHQPWLRFATIMLATVGSCSSLFYFPHSLSYFNELVGGPSEGHRYLSGTNIDWGHDVFYLRDELKKRGWDSVGILVWARYDLSLAGIKAEIKSIPNSNYWQDDVNLTTEKCSEVLSPGRYAVSVCLVQGTISSPKDRRKENPLESGYTYFQEFKPIGRVGYSIWLYDLSEEDVLNSKTWGTIYRRCFKEKSIEADSPKPDSLRDLPADALVPF
;
A
#
# COMPACT_ATOMS: atom_id res chain seq x y z
N GLY A 1 19.90 -5.59 18.97
CA GLY A 1 19.18 -5.20 20.20
C GLY A 1 18.75 -3.75 20.12
N ILE A 2 19.47 -2.85 20.81
CA ILE A 2 19.16 -1.41 20.85
C ILE A 2 19.04 -0.78 19.45
N ILE A 3 19.96 -1.09 18.53
CA ILE A 3 19.87 -0.60 17.14
C ILE A 3 18.58 -1.05 16.45
N ALA A 4 18.18 -2.32 16.59
CA ALA A 4 16.94 -2.82 15.97
C ALA A 4 15.71 -2.10 16.54
N LEU A 5 15.70 -1.85 17.86
CA LEU A 5 14.63 -1.10 18.52
C LEU A 5 14.58 0.36 18.04
N LEU A 6 15.74 1.01 17.94
CA LEU A 6 15.86 2.37 17.42
C LEU A 6 15.27 2.45 16.01
N LEU A 7 15.75 1.60 15.09
CA LEU A 7 15.25 1.53 13.72
C LEU A 7 13.74 1.28 13.67
N TRP A 8 13.21 0.36 14.50
CA TRP A 8 11.78 0.10 14.59
C TRP A 8 10.97 1.33 15.02
N CYS A 9 11.38 1.97 16.12
CA CYS A 9 10.67 3.11 16.69
C CYS A 9 10.73 4.37 15.84
N THR A 10 11.76 4.51 15.00
CA THR A 10 11.95 5.68 14.14
C THR A 10 11.85 5.37 12.66
N SER A 11 11.33 4.20 12.26
CA SER A 11 11.15 3.91 10.85
C SER A 11 9.99 4.74 10.29
N PRO A 12 10.14 5.40 9.13
CA PRO A 12 9.08 6.22 8.56
C PRO A 12 7.78 5.44 8.33
N LEU A 13 7.89 4.20 7.84
CA LEU A 13 6.74 3.33 7.61
C LEU A 13 6.08 2.86 8.92
N VAL A 14 6.86 2.57 9.96
CA VAL A 14 6.30 2.19 11.28
C VAL A 14 5.60 3.39 11.92
N LEU A 15 6.19 4.58 11.87
CA LEU A 15 5.56 5.80 12.38
C LEU A 15 4.28 6.15 11.61
N ALA A 16 4.31 6.02 10.29
CA ALA A 16 3.16 6.30 9.43
C ALA A 16 1.96 5.42 9.76
N PHE A 17 2.16 4.09 9.83
CA PHE A 17 1.07 3.15 10.09
C PHE A 17 0.81 2.92 11.58
N GLY A 18 1.72 3.34 12.47
CA GLY A 18 1.51 3.35 13.91
C GLY A 18 0.60 4.48 14.38
N GLY A 19 0.58 5.60 13.66
CA GLY A 19 -0.38 6.69 13.85
C GLY A 19 -1.74 6.47 13.17
N ALA A 20 -1.89 5.38 12.39
CA ALA A 20 -3.11 5.05 11.69
C ALA A 20 -3.90 3.96 12.43
N LEU A 21 -5.24 3.98 12.34
CA LEU A 21 -6.09 2.95 12.91
C LEU A 21 -6.11 1.70 12.01
N THR A 22 -4.98 1.02 11.91
CA THR A 22 -4.80 -0.18 11.08
C THR A 22 -4.15 -1.33 11.84
N PRO A 23 -4.32 -2.58 11.37
CA PRO A 23 -3.67 -3.73 11.99
C PRO A 23 -2.18 -3.86 11.63
N ASP A 24 -1.58 -2.99 10.81
CA ASP A 24 -0.24 -3.23 10.26
C ASP A 24 0.84 -3.33 11.35
N VAL A 25 0.97 -2.31 12.21
CA VAL A 25 2.00 -2.32 13.27
C VAL A 25 1.73 -3.40 14.34
N PRO A 26 0.50 -3.55 14.88
CA PRO A 26 0.20 -4.63 15.83
C PRO A 26 0.50 -6.02 15.25
N SER A 27 0.14 -6.25 13.99
CA SER A 27 0.38 -7.54 13.35
C SER A 27 1.86 -7.79 13.06
N ALA A 28 2.62 -6.78 12.61
CA ALA A 28 4.08 -6.90 12.46
C ALA A 28 4.76 -7.26 13.80
N ALA A 29 4.36 -6.60 14.90
CA ALA A 29 4.88 -6.89 16.24
C ALA A 29 4.52 -8.31 16.72
N MET A 30 3.28 -8.76 16.51
CA MET A 30 2.85 -10.09 16.93
C MET A 30 3.52 -11.20 16.11
N GLY A 31 3.74 -10.99 14.80
CA GLY A 31 4.44 -11.97 13.98
C GLY A 31 5.92 -12.13 14.32
N VAL A 32 6.65 -11.05 14.61
CA VAL A 32 8.04 -11.18 15.09
C VAL A 32 8.08 -11.84 16.47
N PHE A 33 7.09 -11.59 17.34
CA PHE A 33 6.96 -12.30 18.61
C PHE A 33 6.72 -13.80 18.42
N ALA A 34 5.83 -14.20 17.51
CA ALA A 34 5.60 -15.60 17.17
C ALA A 34 6.88 -16.28 16.65
N LEU A 35 7.62 -15.63 15.74
CA LEU A 35 8.91 -16.13 15.23
C LEU A 35 9.98 -16.20 16.34
N TYR A 36 10.01 -15.25 17.28
CA TYR A 36 10.90 -15.31 18.45
C TYR A 36 10.56 -16.49 19.37
N ARG A 37 9.28 -16.74 19.64
CA ARG A 37 8.84 -17.91 20.42
C ARG A 37 9.19 -19.20 19.71
N TYR A 38 9.05 -19.26 18.40
CA TYR A 38 9.47 -20.40 17.60
C TYR A 38 10.98 -20.61 17.69
N TRP A 39 11.79 -19.54 17.53
CA TRP A 39 13.23 -19.61 17.74
C TRP A 39 13.59 -20.16 19.13
N LYS A 40 12.93 -19.70 20.20
CA LYS A 40 13.12 -20.25 21.56
C LYS A 40 12.80 -21.74 21.64
N TRP A 41 11.72 -22.19 21.00
CA TRP A 41 11.37 -23.61 20.92
C TRP A 41 12.44 -24.42 20.15
N THR A 42 12.99 -23.89 19.05
CA THR A 42 14.09 -24.59 18.34
C THR A 42 15.33 -24.77 19.23
N ARG A 43 15.57 -23.86 20.19
CA ARG A 43 16.67 -23.97 21.16
C ARG A 43 16.36 -24.94 22.29
N ASN A 44 15.11 -24.99 22.76
CA ASN A 44 14.67 -25.88 23.82
C ASN A 44 13.28 -26.46 23.49
N ALA A 45 13.29 -27.64 22.87
CA ALA A 45 12.10 -28.27 22.31
C ALA A 45 11.28 -29.01 23.40
N THR A 46 10.48 -28.23 24.15
CA THR A 46 9.56 -28.74 25.17
C THR A 46 8.11 -28.50 24.76
N TYR A 47 7.18 -29.30 25.30
CA TYR A 47 5.74 -29.09 25.08
C TYR A 47 5.26 -27.73 25.57
N GLY A 48 5.81 -27.20 26.68
CA GLY A 48 5.48 -25.85 27.15
C GLY A 48 5.91 -24.76 26.16
N ASN A 49 7.09 -24.90 25.53
CA ASN A 49 7.50 -23.98 24.48
C ASN A 49 6.68 -24.14 23.20
N ALA A 50 6.28 -25.38 22.85
CA ALA A 50 5.39 -25.65 21.72
C ALA A 50 4.00 -25.00 21.91
N TYR A 51 3.43 -25.10 23.12
CA TYR A 51 2.20 -24.40 23.49
C TYR A 51 2.33 -22.88 23.30
N LEU A 52 3.42 -22.28 23.80
CA LEU A 52 3.66 -20.84 23.68
C LEU A 52 3.87 -20.38 22.22
N VAL A 53 4.42 -21.25 21.36
CA VAL A 53 4.49 -21.00 19.92
C VAL A 53 3.08 -20.99 19.33
N GLY A 54 2.28 -22.03 19.56
CA GLY A 54 0.91 -22.09 19.07
C GLY A 54 0.06 -20.92 19.53
N LEU A 55 0.16 -20.55 20.81
CA LEU A 55 -0.52 -19.38 21.37
C LEU A 55 -0.15 -18.09 20.62
N SER A 56 1.15 -17.89 20.37
CA SER A 56 1.64 -16.68 19.70
C SER A 56 1.28 -16.64 18.22
N VAL A 57 1.27 -17.79 17.54
CA VAL A 57 0.86 -17.91 16.13
C VAL A 57 -0.64 -17.62 16.00
N GLY A 58 -1.49 -18.21 16.85
CA GLY A 58 -2.93 -17.93 16.83
C GLY A 58 -3.25 -16.46 17.13
N LEU A 59 -2.55 -15.84 18.09
CA LEU A 59 -2.67 -14.39 18.33
C LEU A 59 -2.21 -13.57 17.12
N ALA A 60 -1.15 -13.99 16.42
CA ALA A 60 -0.71 -13.31 15.20
C ALA A 60 -1.79 -13.36 14.11
N GLU A 61 -2.44 -14.50 13.91
CA GLU A 61 -3.52 -14.63 12.93
C GLU A 61 -4.74 -13.78 13.28
N LEU A 62 -5.06 -13.65 14.57
CA LEU A 62 -6.13 -12.75 15.04
C LEU A 62 -5.81 -11.27 14.81
N THR A 63 -4.53 -10.87 14.80
CA THR A 63 -4.18 -9.50 14.41
C THR A 63 -4.34 -9.26 12.91
N ARG A 64 -4.03 -10.26 12.08
CA ARG A 64 -4.11 -10.18 10.62
C ARG A 64 -4.07 -11.57 9.98
N SER A 65 -5.04 -11.85 9.12
CA SER A 65 -5.15 -13.11 8.37
C SER A 65 -3.91 -13.45 7.53
N THR A 66 -3.10 -12.46 7.13
CA THR A 66 -1.84 -12.68 6.40
C THR A 66 -0.92 -13.64 7.14
N TRP A 67 -0.89 -13.66 8.48
CA TRP A 67 -0.01 -14.56 9.25
C TRP A 67 -0.32 -16.05 9.11
N ILE A 68 -1.38 -16.42 8.38
CA ILE A 68 -1.62 -17.81 7.95
C ILE A 68 -0.42 -18.42 7.22
N PHE A 69 0.42 -17.60 6.54
CA PHE A 69 1.64 -18.10 5.89
C PHE A 69 2.68 -18.64 6.88
N LEU A 70 2.59 -18.33 8.18
CA LEU A 70 3.51 -18.91 9.18
C LEU A 70 3.40 -20.42 9.20
N HIS A 71 2.20 -20.97 9.03
CA HIS A 71 1.96 -22.41 9.06
C HIS A 71 2.87 -23.19 8.07
N PRO A 72 2.85 -22.91 6.75
CA PRO A 72 3.75 -23.57 5.81
C PRO A 72 5.22 -23.24 6.07
N VAL A 73 5.57 -22.02 6.50
CA VAL A 73 6.97 -21.65 6.81
C VAL A 73 7.50 -22.46 7.99
N LEU A 74 6.76 -22.52 9.10
CA LEU A 74 7.12 -23.27 10.29
C LEU A 74 7.16 -24.78 9.99
N PHE A 75 6.23 -25.29 9.19
CA PHE A 75 6.25 -26.68 8.74
C PHE A 75 7.54 -27.04 7.99
N LEU A 76 7.95 -26.23 7.00
CA LEU A 76 9.20 -26.45 6.27
C LEU A 76 10.44 -26.38 7.18
N LEU A 77 10.46 -25.42 8.11
CA LEU A 77 11.54 -25.30 9.09
C LEU A 77 11.58 -26.51 10.04
N ASN A 78 10.41 -26.99 10.48
CA ASN A 78 10.29 -28.19 11.31
C ASN A 78 10.83 -29.42 10.60
N LEU A 79 10.54 -29.61 9.31
CA LEU A 79 11.10 -30.71 8.52
C LEU A 79 12.64 -30.68 8.51
N GLY A 80 13.24 -29.50 8.31
CA GLY A 80 14.70 -29.33 8.38
C GLY A 80 15.28 -29.65 9.75
N ILE A 81 14.61 -29.24 10.83
CA ILE A 81 15.02 -29.56 12.22
C ILE A 81 14.91 -31.05 12.50
N CYS A 82 13.80 -31.68 12.10
CA CYS A 82 13.57 -33.12 12.27
C CYS A 82 14.66 -33.94 11.58
N TYR A 83 14.97 -33.59 10.33
CA TYR A 83 16.05 -34.21 9.57
C TYR A 83 17.41 -34.07 10.27
N SER A 84 17.71 -32.90 10.82
CA SER A 84 18.99 -32.65 11.50
C SER A 84 19.12 -33.30 12.88
N ARG A 85 18.01 -33.51 13.62
CA ARG A 85 18.05 -33.94 15.03
C ARG A 85 17.68 -35.41 15.27
N GLY A 86 17.14 -36.10 14.27
CA GLY A 86 16.82 -37.53 14.35
C GLY A 86 15.68 -37.91 15.31
N ASN A 87 14.97 -36.94 15.89
CA ASN A 87 13.84 -37.20 16.81
C ASN A 87 12.51 -36.73 16.17
N LEU A 88 12.12 -37.40 15.09
CA LEU A 88 10.96 -37.03 14.27
C LEU A 88 9.65 -37.08 15.06
N LEU A 89 9.43 -38.13 15.87
CA LEU A 89 8.16 -38.35 16.55
C LEU A 89 7.85 -37.25 17.58
N THR A 90 8.84 -36.88 18.40
CA THR A 90 8.67 -35.86 19.44
C THR A 90 8.50 -34.46 18.83
N LEU A 91 9.23 -34.17 17.75
CA LEU A 91 9.10 -32.88 17.07
C LEU A 91 7.77 -32.76 16.31
N ALA A 92 7.32 -33.86 15.70
CA ALA A 92 6.00 -33.92 15.06
C ALA A 92 4.88 -33.75 16.09
N SER A 93 4.93 -34.44 17.24
CA SER A 93 3.92 -34.27 18.29
C SER A 93 3.89 -32.85 18.85
N GLN A 94 5.05 -32.23 19.06
CA GLN A 94 5.13 -30.83 19.47
C GLN A 94 4.60 -29.86 18.40
N SER A 95 4.84 -30.15 17.12
CA SER A 95 4.30 -29.36 16.01
C SER A 95 2.76 -29.46 15.93
N LEU A 96 2.20 -30.65 16.21
CA LEU A 96 0.75 -30.82 16.34
C LEU A 96 0.18 -30.01 17.51
N VAL A 97 0.89 -29.93 18.64
CA VAL A 97 0.51 -29.05 19.76
C VAL A 97 0.53 -27.59 19.33
N GLN A 98 1.54 -27.14 18.57
CA GLN A 98 1.59 -25.78 18.04
C GLN A 98 0.36 -25.46 17.18
N LEU A 99 0.06 -26.35 16.21
CA LEU A 99 -1.08 -26.21 15.30
C LEU A 99 -2.41 -26.20 16.06
N PHE A 100 -2.59 -27.15 16.98
CA PHE A 100 -3.82 -27.28 17.75
C PHE A 100 -4.07 -26.06 18.64
N VAL A 101 -3.04 -25.56 19.32
CA VAL A 101 -3.18 -24.37 20.18
C VAL A 101 -3.44 -23.11 19.34
N ALA A 102 -2.74 -22.94 18.21
CA ALA A 102 -3.00 -21.82 17.29
C ALA A 102 -4.45 -21.84 16.79
N TRP A 103 -4.92 -23.03 16.40
CA TRP A 103 -6.30 -23.26 15.97
C TRP A 103 -7.32 -22.90 17.05
N ILE A 104 -7.15 -23.39 18.28
CA ILE A 104 -8.06 -23.08 19.39
C ILE A 104 -8.07 -21.58 19.72
N VAL A 105 -6.91 -20.91 19.66
CA VAL A 105 -6.83 -19.46 19.90
C VAL A 105 -7.57 -18.70 18.80
N LEU A 106 -7.39 -19.09 17.53
CA LEU A 106 -8.12 -18.51 16.41
C LEU A 106 -9.63 -18.69 16.59
N LEU A 107 -10.09 -19.92 16.90
CA LEU A 107 -11.51 -20.17 17.17
C LEU A 107 -12.02 -19.32 18.34
N GLY A 108 -11.25 -19.24 19.43
CA GLY A 108 -11.61 -18.43 20.60
C GLY A 108 -11.75 -16.93 20.27
N GLY A 109 -10.90 -16.39 19.41
CA GLY A 109 -11.02 -15.00 18.95
C GLY A 109 -12.25 -14.74 18.09
N TYR A 110 -12.76 -15.77 17.40
CA TYR A 110 -14.04 -15.75 16.69
C TYR A 110 -15.21 -16.27 17.54
N GLY A 111 -15.02 -16.44 18.87
CA GLY A 111 -16.09 -16.89 19.78
C GLY A 111 -16.59 -18.31 19.50
N PHE A 112 -15.79 -19.16 18.85
CA PHE A 112 -16.17 -20.51 18.42
C PHE A 112 -17.42 -20.53 17.53
N SER A 113 -17.68 -19.46 16.78
CA SER A 113 -18.84 -19.32 15.91
C SER A 113 -18.61 -19.96 14.54
N ASP A 114 -19.60 -20.71 14.05
CA ASP A 114 -19.71 -21.17 12.66
C ASP A 114 -18.42 -21.81 12.10
N GLN A 115 -17.90 -22.81 12.84
CA GLN A 115 -16.84 -23.71 12.36
C GLN A 115 -17.41 -24.98 11.74
N PHE A 116 -16.61 -25.67 10.93
CA PHE A 116 -16.97 -26.92 10.25
C PHE A 116 -18.09 -26.79 9.21
N LYS A 117 -18.38 -25.57 8.75
CA LYS A 117 -19.24 -25.35 7.60
C LYS A 117 -18.69 -26.14 6.39
N PRO A 118 -19.51 -26.92 5.67
CA PRO A 118 -19.06 -27.60 4.46
C PRO A 118 -18.53 -26.61 3.42
N LEU A 119 -17.41 -26.94 2.77
CA LEU A 119 -16.76 -26.04 1.81
C LEU A 119 -17.68 -25.60 0.66
N GLY A 120 -18.65 -26.44 0.28
CA GLY A 120 -19.63 -26.16 -0.79
C GLY A 120 -20.68 -25.11 -0.42
N ASP A 121 -20.86 -24.85 0.87
CA ASP A 121 -21.88 -23.91 1.40
C ASP A 121 -21.32 -22.49 1.59
N PHE A 122 -20.05 -22.27 1.26
CA PHE A 122 -19.43 -20.95 1.29
C PHE A 122 -19.88 -20.09 0.11
N GLU A 123 -20.06 -18.80 0.37
CA GLU A 123 -20.23 -17.79 -0.66
C GLU A 123 -18.91 -17.07 -0.88
N PHE A 124 -18.19 -17.47 -1.92
CA PHE A 124 -16.91 -16.89 -2.30
C PHE A 124 -17.09 -15.69 -3.23
N SER A 125 -16.17 -14.73 -3.12
CA SER A 125 -16.05 -13.51 -3.91
C SER A 125 -14.92 -13.60 -4.94
N SER A 126 -13.89 -14.43 -4.67
CA SER A 126 -12.73 -14.54 -5.57
C SER A 126 -13.05 -15.27 -6.87
N PRO A 127 -12.49 -14.82 -8.01
CA PRO A 127 -12.55 -15.58 -9.25
C PRO A 127 -11.93 -16.99 -9.12
N SER A 128 -10.95 -17.17 -8.23
CA SER A 128 -10.26 -18.44 -8.02
C SER A 128 -11.11 -19.50 -7.31
N LEU A 129 -12.08 -19.10 -6.48
CA LEU A 129 -12.97 -20.01 -5.74
C LEU A 129 -14.42 -20.01 -6.29
N GLN A 130 -14.70 -19.17 -7.29
CA GLN A 130 -15.97 -19.17 -8.03
C GLN A 130 -15.89 -20.03 -9.30
N ASN A 131 -17.03 -20.60 -9.68
CA ASN A 131 -17.30 -21.00 -11.06
C ASN A 131 -18.21 -19.94 -11.69
N ARG A 132 -17.85 -19.47 -12.89
CA ARG A 132 -18.59 -18.43 -13.61
C ARG A 132 -19.09 -19.03 -14.91
N GLU A 133 -20.40 -19.20 -15.01
CA GLU A 133 -21.03 -19.70 -16.23
C GLU A 133 -21.47 -18.53 -17.08
N TYR A 134 -21.09 -18.57 -18.36
CA TYR A 134 -21.46 -17.56 -19.34
C TYR A 134 -22.42 -18.19 -20.35
N SER A 135 -23.42 -17.41 -20.75
CA SER A 135 -24.33 -17.77 -21.82
C SER A 135 -23.57 -17.96 -23.14
N LYS A 136 -24.22 -18.57 -24.14
CA LYS A 136 -23.70 -18.63 -25.51
C LYS A 136 -23.53 -17.24 -26.15
N SER A 137 -24.20 -16.21 -25.63
CA SER A 137 -24.02 -14.80 -26.04
C SER A 137 -22.90 -14.07 -25.28
N GLY A 138 -22.24 -14.73 -24.32
CA GLY A 138 -21.13 -14.17 -23.55
C GLY A 138 -21.53 -13.39 -22.29
N GLU A 139 -22.81 -13.44 -21.90
CA GLU A 139 -23.30 -12.78 -20.68
C GLU A 139 -23.13 -13.70 -19.47
N LEU A 140 -22.78 -13.15 -18.31
CA LEU A 140 -22.62 -13.94 -17.08
C LEU A 140 -23.99 -14.40 -16.56
N GLU A 141 -24.28 -15.70 -16.64
CA GLU A 141 -25.56 -16.28 -16.21
C GLU A 141 -25.57 -16.62 -14.72
N SER A 142 -24.47 -17.19 -14.22
CA SER A 142 -24.41 -17.64 -12.84
C SER A 142 -23.00 -17.52 -12.25
N VAL A 143 -22.94 -17.19 -10.96
CA VAL A 143 -21.72 -17.26 -10.15
C VAL A 143 -22.02 -18.18 -8.98
N CYS A 144 -21.32 -19.30 -8.90
CA CYS A 144 -21.50 -20.27 -7.83
C CYS A 144 -20.16 -20.67 -7.22
N ASN A 145 -20.21 -21.25 -6.02
CA ASN A 145 -19.04 -21.81 -5.37
C ASN A 145 -18.48 -22.97 -6.21
N ARG A 146 -17.19 -22.91 -6.57
CA ARG A 146 -16.51 -23.93 -7.39
C ARG A 146 -16.62 -25.35 -6.81
N PHE A 147 -16.76 -25.47 -5.50
CA PHE A 147 -16.80 -26.75 -4.80
C PHE A 147 -18.20 -27.29 -4.56
N LYS A 148 -19.27 -26.51 -4.85
CA LYS A 148 -20.66 -26.81 -4.48
C LYS A 148 -21.10 -28.24 -4.83
N ASP A 149 -20.83 -28.66 -6.07
CA ASP A 149 -21.23 -29.99 -6.58
C ASP A 149 -20.08 -31.01 -6.57
N SER A 150 -18.96 -30.68 -5.93
CA SER A 150 -17.76 -31.53 -5.86
C SER A 150 -17.70 -32.33 -4.56
N TRP A 151 -16.91 -33.42 -4.55
CA TRP A 151 -16.62 -34.15 -3.31
C TRP A 151 -15.93 -33.28 -2.26
N MET A 152 -15.14 -32.28 -2.68
CA MET A 152 -14.49 -31.32 -1.79
C MET A 152 -15.50 -30.40 -1.09
N GLY A 153 -16.66 -30.15 -1.71
CA GLY A 153 -17.73 -29.34 -1.13
C GLY A 153 -18.29 -29.93 0.17
N ARG A 154 -18.15 -31.25 0.36
CA ARG A 154 -18.59 -31.95 1.57
C ARG A 154 -17.58 -31.90 2.72
N ILE A 155 -16.37 -31.40 2.46
CA ILE A 155 -15.32 -31.34 3.49
C ILE A 155 -15.70 -30.23 4.49
N PRO A 156 -15.86 -30.55 5.78
CA PRO A 156 -16.11 -29.54 6.80
C PRO A 156 -14.84 -28.71 7.01
N VAL A 157 -14.95 -27.40 6.85
CA VAL A 157 -13.81 -26.49 6.99
C VAL A 157 -13.60 -26.19 8.48
N PRO A 158 -12.47 -26.59 9.09
CA PRO A 158 -12.25 -26.43 10.53
C PRO A 158 -11.90 -24.99 10.92
N LEU A 159 -12.34 -23.98 10.18
CA LEU A 159 -12.04 -22.58 10.45
C LEU A 159 -13.36 -21.80 10.57
N PRO A 160 -13.39 -20.66 11.28
CA PRO A 160 -14.57 -19.82 11.33
C PRO A 160 -14.94 -19.35 9.92
N THR A 161 -16.22 -19.44 9.56
CA THR A 161 -16.70 -19.05 8.22
C THR A 161 -16.24 -17.65 7.81
N GLU A 162 -16.34 -16.68 8.72
CA GLU A 162 -15.96 -15.29 8.45
C GLU A 162 -14.45 -15.09 8.29
N PHE A 163 -13.62 -15.93 8.92
CA PHE A 163 -12.17 -15.92 8.68
C PHE A 163 -11.87 -16.34 7.23
N VAL A 164 -12.48 -17.44 6.78
CA VAL A 164 -12.30 -17.96 5.41
C VAL A 164 -12.82 -16.96 4.37
N ARG A 165 -14.02 -16.39 4.59
CA ARG A 165 -14.57 -15.33 3.73
C ARG A 165 -13.68 -14.10 3.71
N GLY A 166 -13.11 -13.72 4.85
CA GLY A 166 -12.17 -12.59 4.94
C GLY A 166 -10.90 -12.80 4.10
N VAL A 167 -10.35 -14.01 4.07
CA VAL A 167 -9.22 -14.38 3.20
C VAL A 167 -9.62 -14.34 1.72
N ASP A 168 -10.78 -14.87 1.39
CA ASP A 168 -11.32 -14.88 0.03
C ASP A 168 -11.61 -13.46 -0.52
N VAL A 169 -12.19 -12.56 0.29
CA VAL A 169 -12.40 -11.16 -0.09
C VAL A 169 -11.07 -10.45 -0.34
N GLN A 170 -10.04 -10.75 0.44
CA GLN A 170 -8.70 -10.21 0.20
C GLN A 170 -8.12 -10.71 -1.12
N GLU A 171 -8.24 -12.01 -1.42
CA GLU A 171 -7.81 -12.58 -2.69
C GLU A 171 -8.54 -11.92 -3.86
N ALA A 172 -9.86 -11.78 -3.77
CA ALA A 172 -10.68 -11.17 -4.83
C ALA A 172 -10.18 -9.76 -5.17
N ALA A 173 -9.82 -8.98 -4.15
CA ALA A 173 -9.25 -7.65 -4.29
C ALA A 173 -7.80 -7.64 -4.84
N MET A 174 -7.06 -8.75 -4.72
CA MET A 174 -5.72 -8.93 -5.28
C MET A 174 -5.74 -9.40 -6.73
N VAL A 175 -6.67 -10.28 -7.08
CA VAL A 175 -6.77 -10.87 -8.42
C VAL A 175 -7.48 -9.94 -9.41
N SER A 176 -8.32 -9.03 -8.93
CA SER A 176 -8.91 -8.01 -9.79
C SER A 176 -7.80 -7.12 -10.40
N GLN A 177 -7.38 -7.43 -11.64
CA GLN A 177 -6.45 -6.63 -12.45
C GLN A 177 -7.02 -5.25 -12.82
N THR A 178 -8.18 -4.89 -12.30
CA THR A 178 -8.84 -3.58 -12.44
C THR A 178 -8.11 -2.47 -11.68
N SER A 179 -7.12 -2.81 -10.86
CA SER A 179 -6.45 -1.83 -10.02
C SER A 179 -5.26 -1.16 -10.71
N ILE A 180 -5.23 0.17 -10.65
CA ILE A 180 -4.17 1.01 -11.20
C ILE A 180 -2.96 1.00 -10.24
N GLY A 181 -1.85 0.46 -10.70
CA GLY A 181 -0.53 0.68 -10.11
C GLY A 181 0.10 1.96 -10.64
N PHE A 182 0.89 2.64 -9.81
CA PHE A 182 1.68 3.80 -10.21
C PHE A 182 3.12 3.64 -9.73
N LEU A 183 4.07 3.77 -10.66
CA LEU A 183 5.50 3.68 -10.38
C LEU A 183 6.27 4.59 -11.33
N CYS A 184 7.08 5.50 -10.80
CA CYS A 184 7.99 6.37 -11.56
C CYS A 184 7.32 7.14 -12.72
N GLY A 185 6.10 7.65 -12.49
CA GLY A 185 5.34 8.40 -13.51
C GLY A 185 4.46 7.54 -14.41
N GLU A 186 4.64 6.22 -14.41
CA GLU A 186 3.86 5.30 -15.24
C GLU A 186 2.66 4.73 -14.48
N LYS A 187 1.52 4.63 -15.17
CA LYS A 187 0.32 3.93 -14.68
C LYS A 187 0.18 2.60 -15.39
N ARG A 188 -0.10 1.52 -14.64
CA ARG A 188 -0.26 0.18 -15.20
C ARG A 188 -1.28 -0.65 -14.43
N LEU A 189 -2.12 -1.40 -15.14
CA LEU A 189 -2.98 -2.42 -14.54
C LEU A 189 -2.14 -3.62 -14.09
N GLY A 190 -2.31 -4.03 -12.83
CA GLY A 190 -1.53 -5.12 -12.23
C GLY A 190 -0.09 -4.78 -11.80
N GLY A 191 0.38 -3.54 -11.97
CA GLY A 191 1.67 -3.11 -11.40
C GLY A 191 2.93 -3.84 -11.94
N TRP A 192 3.96 -4.00 -11.10
CA TRP A 192 5.31 -4.48 -11.49
C TRP A 192 5.87 -5.51 -10.52
N TRP A 193 6.45 -6.61 -11.00
CA TRP A 193 7.05 -7.64 -10.13
C TRP A 193 8.16 -7.08 -9.22
N TYR A 194 8.85 -6.03 -9.68
CA TYR A 194 9.92 -5.38 -8.94
C TYR A 194 9.45 -4.21 -8.06
N TYR A 195 8.14 -3.95 -7.99
CA TYR A 195 7.55 -2.80 -7.29
C TYR A 195 8.07 -2.66 -5.86
N TYR A 196 8.04 -3.74 -5.07
CA TYR A 196 8.45 -3.71 -3.68
C TYR A 196 9.95 -3.49 -3.46
N PHE A 197 10.81 -3.91 -4.40
CA PHE A 197 12.23 -3.57 -4.34
C PHE A 197 12.44 -2.06 -4.51
N VAL A 198 11.75 -1.46 -5.48
CA VAL A 198 11.80 0.00 -5.68
C VAL A 198 11.21 0.72 -4.47
N VAL A 199 10.08 0.26 -3.92
CA VAL A 199 9.50 0.84 -2.70
C VAL A 199 10.46 0.83 -1.53
N LEU A 200 11.19 -0.26 -1.27
CA LEU A 200 12.23 -0.29 -0.21
C LEU A 200 13.30 0.76 -0.44
N LEU A 201 13.79 0.87 -1.68
CA LEU A 201 14.82 1.83 -2.05
C LEU A 201 14.35 3.29 -1.97
N LEU A 202 13.04 3.54 -2.02
CA LEU A 202 12.45 4.88 -1.96
C LEU A 202 11.98 5.27 -0.55
N LYS A 203 11.38 4.32 0.18
CA LYS A 203 10.68 4.54 1.46
C LYS A 203 11.53 4.23 2.68
N CYS A 204 12.53 3.38 2.58
CA CYS A 204 13.49 3.19 3.67
C CYS A 204 14.49 4.35 3.69
N THR A 205 14.89 4.73 4.90
CA THR A 205 16.00 5.65 5.11
C THR A 205 17.28 5.07 4.51
N ILE A 206 18.19 5.94 4.07
CA ILE A 206 19.48 5.52 3.50
C ILE A 206 20.26 4.65 4.51
N SER A 207 20.11 4.95 5.80
CA SER A 207 20.74 4.21 6.88
C SER A 207 20.16 2.81 7.07
N GLU A 208 18.84 2.63 7.00
CA GLU A 208 18.22 1.29 7.07
C GLU A 208 18.75 0.41 5.93
N ILE A 209 18.82 0.96 4.71
CA ILE A 209 19.36 0.26 3.52
C ILE A 209 20.84 -0.07 3.74
N GLY A 210 21.65 0.93 4.13
CA GLY A 210 23.09 0.76 4.34
C GLY A 210 23.42 -0.29 5.40
N LEU A 211 22.72 -0.27 6.55
CA LEU A 211 22.89 -1.26 7.62
C LEU A 211 22.47 -2.66 7.15
N PHE A 212 21.39 -2.78 6.39
CA PHE A 212 20.96 -4.06 5.83
C PHE A 212 22.01 -4.63 4.85
N ILE A 213 22.58 -3.79 3.98
CA ILE A 213 23.64 -4.19 3.05
C ILE A 213 24.90 -4.61 3.80
N ILE A 214 25.37 -3.81 4.77
CA ILE A 214 26.55 -4.13 5.59
C ILE A 214 26.36 -5.46 6.32
N ALA A 215 25.20 -5.68 6.94
CA ALA A 215 24.89 -6.94 7.62
C ALA A 215 24.94 -8.13 6.63
N THR A 216 24.36 -7.97 5.44
CA THR A 216 24.33 -9.00 4.41
C THR A 216 25.73 -9.32 3.88
N LEU A 217 26.54 -8.32 3.55
CA LEU A 217 27.92 -8.49 3.09
C LEU A 217 28.83 -9.08 4.17
N GLY A 218 28.64 -8.70 5.44
CA GLY A 218 29.36 -9.27 6.58
C GLY A 218 29.08 -10.77 6.75
N VAL A 219 27.81 -11.20 6.62
CA VAL A 219 27.45 -12.63 6.69
C VAL A 219 28.00 -13.40 5.48
N LEU A 220 27.92 -12.84 4.27
CA LEU A 220 28.45 -13.49 3.06
C LEU A 220 29.98 -13.64 3.12
N SER A 221 30.70 -12.58 3.48
CA SER A 221 32.17 -12.60 3.57
C SER A 221 32.68 -13.57 4.65
N SER A 222 32.06 -13.58 5.84
CA SER A 222 32.43 -14.52 6.90
C SER A 222 32.18 -15.99 6.50
N SER A 223 31.12 -16.26 5.72
CA SER A 223 30.83 -17.59 5.18
C SER A 223 31.89 -18.06 4.18
N LEU A 224 32.36 -17.17 3.29
CA LEU A 224 33.41 -17.47 2.31
C LEU A 224 34.79 -17.71 2.94
N VAL A 225 35.15 -16.93 3.97
CA VAL A 225 36.42 -17.11 4.71
C VAL A 225 36.43 -18.43 5.47
N SER A 226 35.29 -18.81 6.07
CA SER A 226 35.15 -20.09 6.79
C SER A 226 35.29 -21.31 5.87
N GLN A 227 34.88 -21.22 4.60
CA GLN A 227 35.06 -22.30 3.62
C GLN A 227 36.53 -22.50 3.23
N LYS A 228 37.28 -21.42 3.00
CA LYS A 228 38.72 -21.51 2.66
C LYS A 228 39.59 -22.03 3.81
N SER A 229 39.23 -21.71 5.06
CA SER A 229 39.97 -22.19 6.24
C SER A 229 39.76 -23.68 6.51
N SER A 230 38.58 -24.22 6.22
CA SER A 230 38.26 -25.63 6.51
C SER A 230 38.97 -26.63 5.59
N GLN A 231 39.38 -26.21 4.39
CA GLN A 231 40.08 -27.09 3.46
C GLN A 231 41.54 -27.36 3.90
N ARG A 232 42.04 -26.62 4.90
CA ARG A 232 43.44 -26.69 5.37
C ARG A 232 43.63 -27.45 6.69
N SER A 233 42.55 -27.79 7.40
CA SER A 233 42.61 -28.45 8.71
C SER A 233 41.99 -29.86 8.68
N HIS A 234 42.67 -30.81 8.01
CA HIS A 234 42.26 -32.22 7.97
C HIS A 234 42.87 -33.08 9.11
N LEU A 235 43.60 -32.51 10.07
CA LEU A 235 44.39 -33.31 11.03
C LEU A 235 44.14 -33.10 12.53
N THR A 236 43.18 -32.27 12.96
CA THR A 236 42.83 -32.23 14.40
C THR A 236 41.31 -32.20 14.61
N SER A 237 40.79 -33.40 14.88
CA SER A 237 39.42 -33.65 15.30
C SER A 237 39.16 -33.00 16.66
N SER A 238 38.38 -31.92 16.66
CA SER A 238 37.66 -31.41 17.83
C SER A 238 36.36 -30.72 17.37
N ARG A 239 35.34 -31.54 17.11
CA ARG A 239 33.97 -31.40 17.62
C ARG A 239 33.33 -30.00 17.75
N THR A 240 33.47 -29.12 16.76
CA THR A 240 32.53 -28.00 16.56
C THR A 240 32.15 -27.90 15.10
N GLY A 241 31.04 -28.55 14.73
CA GLY A 241 30.45 -28.56 13.40
C GLY A 241 30.04 -27.15 12.94
N LYS A 242 31.01 -26.41 12.40
CA LYS A 242 30.89 -25.02 11.93
C LYS A 242 30.65 -24.88 10.42
N HIS A 243 30.21 -25.95 9.75
CA HIS A 243 29.77 -25.88 8.35
C HIS A 243 28.26 -25.57 8.26
N ARG A 244 27.90 -24.36 8.74
CA ARG A 244 26.56 -23.74 8.67
C ARG A 244 26.36 -23.11 7.27
N LEU A 245 25.93 -23.89 6.28
CA LEU A 245 25.23 -23.33 5.12
C LEU A 245 23.83 -22.91 5.62
N LEU A 246 23.70 -21.62 5.96
CA LEU A 246 22.61 -20.98 6.73
C LEU A 246 22.37 -21.61 8.11
N SER A 247 22.76 -20.87 9.16
CA SER A 247 22.25 -21.17 10.50
C SER A 247 20.72 -21.14 10.49
N ILE A 248 20.09 -21.96 11.35
CA ILE A 248 18.63 -21.88 11.58
C ILE A 248 18.16 -20.45 11.88
N GLU A 249 19.03 -19.64 12.49
CA GLU A 249 18.80 -18.23 12.82
C GLU A 249 18.76 -17.37 11.56
N THR A 250 19.67 -17.61 10.62
CA THR A 250 19.67 -16.96 9.29
C THR A 250 18.43 -17.34 8.51
N ALA A 251 18.05 -18.62 8.49
CA ALA A 251 16.85 -19.10 7.83
C ALA A 251 15.56 -18.51 8.45
N LEU A 252 15.53 -18.36 9.77
CA LEU A 252 14.40 -17.76 10.50
C LEU A 252 14.25 -16.26 10.26
N LEU A 253 15.35 -15.54 10.03
CA LEU A 253 15.30 -14.11 9.72
C LEU A 253 15.04 -13.87 8.23
N LEU A 254 15.87 -14.44 7.35
CA LEU A 254 15.80 -14.17 5.91
C LEU A 254 14.70 -14.97 5.20
N GLY A 255 14.36 -16.18 5.66
CA GLY A 255 13.36 -17.03 5.03
C GLY A 255 12.00 -16.35 4.91
N PRO A 256 11.38 -15.89 6.02
CA PRO A 256 10.12 -15.16 5.97
C PRO A 256 10.21 -13.87 5.14
N ILE A 257 11.33 -13.13 5.22
CA ILE A 257 11.54 -11.91 4.41
C ILE A 257 11.48 -12.24 2.91
N VAL A 258 12.26 -13.22 2.47
CA VAL A 258 12.36 -13.61 1.05
C VAL A 258 11.04 -14.21 0.54
N ILE A 259 10.41 -15.08 1.31
CA ILE A 259 9.12 -15.70 0.95
C ILE A 259 8.05 -14.62 0.85
N CYS A 260 7.92 -13.73 1.83
CA CYS A 260 6.91 -12.68 1.80
C CYS A 260 7.17 -11.70 0.65
N LEU A 261 8.41 -11.25 0.45
CA LEU A 261 8.75 -10.38 -0.67
C LEU A 261 8.44 -11.04 -2.01
N GLY A 262 8.79 -12.32 -2.18
CA GLY A 262 8.49 -13.10 -3.38
C GLY A 262 6.98 -13.21 -3.63
N LEU A 263 6.21 -13.58 -2.61
CA LEU A 263 4.75 -13.67 -2.70
C LEU A 263 4.13 -12.32 -3.03
N LEU A 264 4.52 -11.26 -2.35
CA LEU A 264 4.02 -9.91 -2.60
C LEU A 264 4.36 -9.45 -4.03
N SER A 265 5.59 -9.70 -4.50
CA SER A 265 6.03 -9.37 -5.87
C SER A 265 5.27 -10.11 -6.95
N VAL A 266 4.83 -11.35 -6.70
CA VAL A 266 4.00 -12.14 -7.64
C VAL A 266 2.55 -11.63 -7.66
N HIS A 267 2.02 -11.17 -6.53
CA HIS A 267 0.64 -10.70 -6.41
C HIS A 267 0.51 -9.24 -6.87
N MET A 268 0.48 -9.10 -8.19
CA MET A 268 0.38 -7.89 -8.98
C MET A 268 -0.68 -6.87 -8.52
N GLY A 269 -1.85 -7.31 -8.03
CA GLY A 269 -2.86 -6.39 -7.48
C GLY A 269 -2.43 -5.65 -6.21
N LEU A 270 -1.47 -6.18 -5.45
CA LEU A 270 -0.96 -5.53 -4.23
C LEU A 270 0.11 -4.46 -4.51
N ASN A 271 0.66 -4.40 -5.73
CA ASN A 271 1.78 -3.55 -6.15
C ASN A 271 1.42 -2.05 -6.27
N ARG A 272 0.88 -1.51 -5.19
CA ARG A 272 0.48 -0.11 -5.00
C ARG A 272 0.52 0.35 -3.55
N HIS A 273 0.76 -0.56 -2.59
CA HIS A 273 0.69 -0.27 -1.16
C HIS A 273 1.96 -0.73 -0.42
N ALA A 274 2.82 0.22 -0.01
CA ALA A 274 4.05 -0.08 0.75
C ALA A 274 3.78 -0.77 2.09
N ARG A 275 2.60 -0.55 2.70
CA ARG A 275 2.24 -1.09 4.02
C ARG A 275 2.29 -2.62 4.14
N TYR A 276 2.12 -3.35 3.04
CA TYR A 276 2.19 -4.81 3.09
C TYR A 276 3.59 -5.32 3.42
N MET A 277 4.61 -4.49 3.20
CA MET A 277 5.98 -4.80 3.55
C MET A 277 6.23 -4.75 5.07
N LEU A 278 5.39 -4.02 5.82
CA LEU A 278 5.62 -3.74 7.23
C LEU A 278 5.73 -5.02 8.08
N GLN A 279 5.10 -6.11 7.65
CA GLN A 279 5.08 -7.38 8.37
C GLN A 279 6.47 -7.97 8.62
N PHE A 280 7.42 -7.70 7.73
CA PHE A 280 8.79 -8.22 7.83
C PHE A 280 9.82 -7.17 8.20
N PHE A 281 9.44 -5.90 8.34
CA PHE A 281 10.33 -4.84 8.82
C PHE A 281 10.98 -5.14 10.19
N PRO A 282 10.29 -5.73 11.19
CA PRO A 282 10.96 -6.11 12.43
C PRO A 282 12.13 -7.08 12.18
N LEU A 283 11.95 -8.04 11.27
CA LEU A 283 13.00 -9.00 10.91
C LEU A 283 14.14 -8.32 10.15
N CYS A 284 13.83 -7.39 9.25
CA CYS A 284 14.83 -6.58 8.56
C CYS A 284 15.66 -5.75 9.55
N PHE A 285 15.06 -5.17 10.59
CA PHE A 285 15.79 -4.39 11.59
C PHE A 285 16.63 -5.24 12.52
N VAL A 286 16.12 -6.42 12.91
CA VAL A 286 16.94 -7.41 13.63
C VAL A 286 18.13 -7.82 12.77
N TRP A 287 17.92 -8.08 11.47
CA TRP A 287 18.97 -8.41 10.51
C TRP A 287 19.99 -7.29 10.37
N ALA A 288 19.55 -6.07 10.04
CA ALA A 288 20.38 -4.89 9.87
C ALA A 288 21.20 -4.57 11.13
N SER A 289 20.65 -4.84 12.33
CA SER A 289 21.37 -4.62 13.59
C SER A 289 22.59 -5.53 13.77
N GLN A 290 22.73 -6.60 12.98
CA GLN A 290 23.94 -7.43 13.00
C GLN A 290 25.15 -6.72 12.42
N ALA A 291 24.98 -5.65 11.62
CA ALA A 291 26.07 -4.85 11.05
C ALA A 291 27.13 -4.46 12.09
N ILE A 292 26.70 -4.09 13.30
CA ILE A 292 27.61 -3.68 14.39
C ILE A 292 28.51 -4.81 14.88
N THR A 293 28.06 -6.06 14.75
CA THR A 293 28.79 -7.22 15.30
C THR A 293 30.08 -7.50 14.53
N PHE A 294 30.12 -7.18 13.23
CA PHE A 294 31.31 -7.32 12.39
C PHE A 294 32.43 -6.35 12.74
N PHE A 295 32.09 -5.25 13.44
CA PHE A 295 33.01 -4.17 13.76
C PHE A 295 33.28 -4.04 15.26
N ILE A 296 32.95 -5.06 16.05
CA ILE A 296 33.06 -4.97 17.52
C ILE A 296 34.49 -4.68 18.01
N HIS A 297 35.50 -5.15 17.27
CA HIS A 297 36.92 -4.91 17.56
C HIS A 297 37.50 -3.68 16.84
N GLN A 298 36.71 -2.99 16.03
CA GLN A 298 37.12 -1.81 15.24
C GLN A 298 36.32 -0.60 15.73
N PRO A 299 36.81 0.15 16.75
CA PRO A 299 35.99 1.13 17.46
C PRO A 299 35.44 2.24 16.55
N TRP A 300 36.21 2.67 15.54
CA TRP A 300 35.79 3.68 14.59
C TRP A 300 34.64 3.20 13.68
N LEU A 301 34.69 1.95 13.18
CA LEU A 301 33.61 1.35 12.37
C LEU A 301 32.37 1.05 13.21
N ARG A 302 32.57 0.61 14.46
CA ARG A 302 31.47 0.46 15.42
C ARG A 302 30.77 1.79 15.66
N PHE A 303 31.53 2.85 15.91
CA PHE A 303 30.99 4.20 16.07
C PHE A 303 30.27 4.67 14.80
N ALA A 304 30.88 4.48 13.62
CA ALA A 304 30.26 4.82 12.34
C ALA A 304 28.93 4.08 12.11
N THR A 305 28.83 2.80 12.52
CA THR A 305 27.58 2.02 12.43
C THR A 305 26.49 2.59 13.34
N ILE A 306 26.84 2.99 14.57
CA ILE A 306 25.89 3.63 15.51
C ILE A 306 25.47 5.00 14.97
N MET A 307 26.42 5.78 14.45
CA MET A 307 26.18 7.09 13.88
C MET A 307 25.26 6.98 12.66
N LEU A 308 25.49 6.01 11.77
CA LEU A 308 24.62 5.72 10.63
C LEU A 308 23.18 5.42 11.07
N ALA A 309 22.97 4.55 12.07
CA ALA A 309 21.64 4.28 12.62
C ALA A 309 20.98 5.54 13.19
N THR A 310 21.76 6.36 13.90
CA THR A 310 21.29 7.61 14.51
C THR A 310 20.88 8.63 13.45
N VAL A 311 21.69 8.82 12.39
CA VAL A 311 21.36 9.73 11.27
C VAL A 311 20.09 9.29 10.55
N GLY A 312 19.91 8.00 10.31
CA GLY A 312 18.67 7.48 9.71
C GLY A 312 17.45 7.77 10.56
N SER A 313 17.60 7.61 11.87
CA SER A 313 16.54 7.92 12.84
C SER A 313 16.19 9.41 12.82
N CYS A 314 17.21 10.29 12.84
CA CYS A 314 17.02 11.73 12.74
C CYS A 314 16.38 12.15 11.40
N SER A 315 16.81 11.54 10.29
CA SER A 315 16.23 11.74 8.95
C SER A 315 14.73 11.45 8.95
N SER A 316 14.31 10.29 9.47
CA SER A 316 12.88 9.97 9.57
C SER A 316 12.13 10.95 10.48
N LEU A 317 12.68 11.26 11.66
CA LEU A 317 12.03 12.13 12.64
C LEU A 317 11.94 13.58 12.18
N PHE A 318 12.84 14.03 11.30
CA PHE A 318 12.79 15.38 10.71
C PHE A 318 11.50 15.62 9.90
N TYR A 319 10.95 14.57 9.30
CA TYR A 319 9.71 14.64 8.52
C TYR A 319 8.46 14.22 9.32
N PHE A 320 8.60 13.90 10.60
CA PHE A 320 7.43 13.70 11.47
C PHE A 320 6.66 15.03 11.62
N PRO A 321 5.32 15.04 11.55
CA PRO A 321 4.38 13.92 11.55
C PRO A 321 3.99 13.37 10.16
N HIS A 322 4.57 13.86 9.07
CA HIS A 322 4.25 13.44 7.70
C HIS A 322 5.00 12.15 7.26
N SER A 323 5.12 11.19 8.17
CA SER A 323 5.90 9.97 7.95
C SER A 323 5.33 9.10 6.82
N LEU A 324 4.03 9.16 6.54
CA LEU A 324 3.42 8.44 5.41
C LEU A 324 3.99 8.91 4.07
N SER A 325 4.13 10.23 3.93
CA SER A 325 4.66 10.85 2.72
C SER A 325 6.19 10.81 2.65
N TYR A 326 6.90 10.26 3.65
CA TYR A 326 8.37 10.19 3.64
C TYR A 326 8.90 9.45 2.41
N PHE A 327 9.90 10.03 1.75
CA PHE A 327 10.81 9.35 0.83
C PHE A 327 12.22 9.75 1.23
N ASN A 328 13.20 8.90 0.99
CA ASN A 328 14.56 9.25 1.37
C ASN A 328 15.13 10.41 0.55
N GLU A 329 16.19 10.99 1.08
CA GLU A 329 16.78 12.23 0.59
C GLU A 329 17.41 12.09 -0.80
N LEU A 330 17.83 10.87 -1.20
CA LEU A 330 18.43 10.63 -2.51
C LEU A 330 17.46 10.86 -3.67
N VAL A 331 16.16 10.76 -3.41
CA VAL A 331 15.11 10.97 -4.42
C VAL A 331 14.39 12.31 -4.27
N GLY A 332 14.99 13.26 -3.53
CA GLY A 332 14.42 14.59 -3.30
C GLY A 332 13.46 14.66 -2.10
N GLY A 333 13.43 13.61 -1.27
CA GLY A 333 12.62 13.57 -0.06
C GLY A 333 11.11 13.53 -0.36
N PRO A 334 10.27 13.77 0.67
CA PRO A 334 8.81 13.74 0.52
C PRO A 334 8.26 14.77 -0.47
N SER A 335 9.04 15.81 -0.80
CA SER A 335 8.65 16.81 -1.81
C SER A 335 8.50 16.22 -3.20
N GLU A 336 9.39 15.31 -3.58
CA GLU A 336 9.45 14.71 -4.92
C GLU A 336 8.87 13.30 -4.96
N GLY A 337 8.47 12.77 -3.81
CA GLY A 337 7.92 11.42 -3.67
C GLY A 337 6.76 11.08 -4.60
N HIS A 338 5.91 12.08 -4.89
CA HIS A 338 4.81 11.95 -5.83
C HIS A 338 5.25 11.51 -7.22
N ARG A 339 6.43 11.88 -7.69
CA ARG A 339 6.92 11.43 -9.00
C ARG A 339 7.13 9.92 -9.08
N TYR A 340 7.36 9.27 -7.94
CA TYR A 340 7.76 7.86 -7.88
C TYR A 340 6.63 6.93 -7.45
N LEU A 341 5.88 7.29 -6.40
CA LEU A 341 4.78 6.49 -5.90
C LEU A 341 3.56 7.40 -5.68
N SER A 342 2.37 6.80 -5.66
CA SER A 342 1.12 7.52 -5.43
C SER A 342 0.20 6.72 -4.51
N GLY A 343 -1.03 7.19 -4.34
CA GLY A 343 -2.02 6.54 -3.48
C GLY A 343 -1.52 6.45 -2.03
N THR A 344 -1.74 5.30 -1.38
CA THR A 344 -1.50 5.13 0.07
C THR A 344 -0.02 5.21 0.46
N ASN A 345 0.86 5.45 -0.50
CA ASN A 345 2.26 5.73 -0.27
C ASN A 345 2.51 7.22 -0.01
N ILE A 346 1.52 8.09 -0.15
CA ILE A 346 1.68 9.54 0.08
C ILE A 346 0.62 10.04 1.04
N ASP A 347 -0.62 9.69 0.77
CA ASP A 347 -1.77 10.24 1.47
C ASP A 347 -2.70 9.10 1.90
N TRP A 348 -3.51 9.36 2.91
CA TRP A 348 -4.67 8.54 3.22
C TRP A 348 -5.78 9.35 3.91
N GLY A 349 -5.79 10.68 3.68
CA GLY A 349 -6.74 11.62 4.26
C GLY A 349 -6.29 12.22 5.60
N HIS A 350 -5.04 12.02 6.00
CA HIS A 350 -4.51 12.54 7.26
C HIS A 350 -4.16 14.04 7.18
N ASP A 351 -3.75 14.51 6.00
CA ASP A 351 -3.33 15.91 5.82
C ASP A 351 -4.50 16.91 5.78
N VAL A 352 -5.75 16.42 5.81
CA VAL A 352 -6.96 17.26 5.85
C VAL A 352 -6.99 18.15 7.11
N PHE A 353 -6.46 17.69 8.24
CA PHE A 353 -6.38 18.51 9.44
C PHE A 353 -5.42 19.69 9.27
N TYR A 354 -4.29 19.48 8.58
CA TYR A 354 -3.38 20.58 8.22
C TYR A 354 -4.01 21.48 7.15
N LEU A 355 -4.86 20.94 6.28
CA LEU A 355 -5.57 21.73 5.27
C LEU A 355 -6.51 22.72 5.94
N ARG A 356 -7.28 22.28 6.94
CA ARG A 356 -8.14 23.17 7.74
C ARG A 356 -7.35 24.38 8.28
N ASP A 357 -6.20 24.11 8.88
CA ASP A 357 -5.40 25.15 9.52
C ASP A 357 -4.79 26.11 8.48
N GLU A 358 -4.36 25.59 7.34
CA GLU A 358 -3.83 26.39 6.24
C GLU A 358 -4.92 27.25 5.57
N LEU A 359 -6.13 26.71 5.37
CA LEU A 359 -7.28 27.48 4.86
C LEU A 359 -7.62 28.65 5.78
N LYS A 360 -7.65 28.41 7.10
CA LYS A 360 -7.88 29.45 8.10
C LYS A 360 -6.78 30.52 8.08
N LYS A 361 -5.51 30.10 8.02
CA LYS A 361 -4.35 31.00 7.96
C LYS A 361 -4.40 31.91 6.72
N ARG A 362 -4.87 31.38 5.60
CA ARG A 362 -4.98 32.12 4.33
C ARG A 362 -6.27 32.95 4.20
N GLY A 363 -7.24 32.80 5.10
CA GLY A 363 -8.55 33.43 4.97
C GLY A 363 -9.32 32.94 3.74
N TRP A 364 -9.26 31.64 3.46
CA TRP A 364 -9.98 31.03 2.34
C TRP A 364 -11.34 30.53 2.81
N ASP A 365 -12.34 31.42 2.75
CA ASP A 365 -13.72 31.12 3.17
C ASP A 365 -14.53 30.37 2.11
N SER A 366 -14.07 30.35 0.85
CA SER A 366 -14.68 29.62 -0.26
C SER A 366 -13.58 29.02 -1.15
N VAL A 367 -13.58 27.69 -1.30
CA VAL A 367 -12.49 26.93 -1.94
C VAL A 367 -13.03 25.64 -2.57
N GLY A 368 -12.56 25.28 -3.76
CA GLY A 368 -12.83 23.96 -4.31
C GLY A 368 -11.93 22.91 -3.65
N ILE A 369 -12.50 21.92 -2.97
CA ILE A 369 -11.72 20.89 -2.27
C ILE A 369 -11.96 19.53 -2.91
N LEU A 370 -10.88 18.91 -3.39
CA LEU A 370 -10.87 17.55 -3.92
C LEU A 370 -9.73 16.79 -3.26
N VAL A 371 -10.00 16.23 -2.09
CA VAL A 371 -9.00 15.51 -1.29
C VAL A 371 -9.35 14.04 -1.14
N TRP A 372 -8.34 13.21 -0.93
CA TRP A 372 -8.53 11.78 -0.72
C TRP A 372 -8.85 11.44 0.74
N ALA A 373 -9.99 11.96 1.21
CA ALA A 373 -10.59 11.63 2.49
C ALA A 373 -11.82 10.74 2.27
N ARG A 374 -12.01 9.75 3.16
CA ARG A 374 -13.20 8.87 3.17
C ARG A 374 -14.26 9.29 4.19
N TYR A 375 -14.12 10.49 4.75
CA TYR A 375 -15.00 11.04 5.77
C TYR A 375 -15.38 12.48 5.39
N ASP A 376 -16.48 12.96 5.95
CA ASP A 376 -16.98 14.31 5.71
C ASP A 376 -15.97 15.36 6.22
N LEU A 377 -15.63 16.32 5.38
CA LEU A 377 -14.67 17.40 5.68
C LEU A 377 -15.15 18.32 6.81
N SER A 378 -16.47 18.42 7.01
CA SER A 378 -17.04 19.16 8.14
C SER A 378 -16.62 18.55 9.49
N LEU A 379 -16.48 17.22 9.58
CA LEU A 379 -15.96 16.53 10.77
C LEU A 379 -14.49 16.86 11.04
N ALA A 380 -13.73 17.24 10.01
CA ALA A 380 -12.36 17.73 10.17
C ALA A 380 -12.30 19.16 10.75
N GLY A 381 -13.44 19.86 10.78
CA GLY A 381 -13.54 21.26 11.18
C GLY A 381 -13.32 22.26 10.04
N ILE A 382 -13.38 21.83 8.78
CA ILE A 382 -13.34 22.73 7.62
C ILE A 382 -14.69 23.45 7.53
N LYS A 383 -14.67 24.77 7.69
CA LYS A 383 -15.86 25.65 7.64
C LYS A 383 -16.03 26.41 6.34
N ALA A 384 -15.05 26.30 5.44
CA ALA A 384 -15.10 26.97 4.15
C ALA A 384 -16.26 26.43 3.32
N GLU A 385 -16.88 27.31 2.54
CA GLU A 385 -17.80 26.92 1.48
C GLU A 385 -17.04 26.08 0.43
N ILE A 386 -17.49 24.84 0.24
CA ILE A 386 -16.83 23.90 -0.67
C ILE A 386 -17.43 24.05 -2.06
N LYS A 387 -16.64 24.59 -2.98
CA LYS A 387 -17.01 24.66 -4.40
C LYS A 387 -16.86 23.30 -5.07
N SER A 388 -17.78 22.98 -5.97
CA SER A 388 -17.67 21.79 -6.82
C SER A 388 -16.45 21.91 -7.73
N ILE A 389 -15.70 20.82 -7.88
CA ILE A 389 -14.61 20.71 -8.85
C ILE A 389 -15.11 19.84 -9.99
N PRO A 390 -15.06 20.33 -11.24
CA PRO A 390 -15.63 19.62 -12.36
C PRO A 390 -14.72 18.49 -12.82
N ASN A 391 -15.35 17.41 -13.27
CA ASN A 391 -14.67 16.22 -13.78
C ASN A 391 -14.66 16.29 -15.30
N SER A 392 -13.47 16.38 -15.90
CA SER A 392 -13.30 16.57 -17.35
C SER A 392 -13.80 15.38 -18.18
N ASN A 393 -13.99 14.20 -17.58
CA ASN A 393 -14.49 13.04 -18.29
C ASN A 393 -15.93 13.21 -18.78
N TYR A 394 -16.73 14.06 -18.13
CA TYR A 394 -18.11 14.33 -18.57
C TYR A 394 -18.20 15.29 -19.76
N TRP A 395 -17.07 15.79 -20.24
CA TRP A 395 -16.99 16.83 -21.27
C TRP A 395 -16.34 16.35 -22.58
N GLN A 396 -16.03 15.05 -22.68
CA GLN A 396 -15.39 14.47 -23.87
C GLN A 396 -16.35 14.34 -25.08
N ASP A 397 -17.68 14.30 -24.86
CA ASP A 397 -18.67 14.00 -25.92
C ASP A 397 -19.80 15.04 -26.08
N ASP A 398 -19.81 16.13 -25.31
CA ASP A 398 -20.98 17.01 -25.24
C ASP A 398 -20.99 18.14 -26.29
N VAL A 399 -21.76 17.93 -27.36
CA VAL A 399 -22.02 18.92 -28.43
C VAL A 399 -23.06 19.98 -28.00
N ASN A 400 -23.86 19.72 -26.95
CA ASN A 400 -24.93 20.62 -26.49
C ASN A 400 -24.67 21.16 -25.06
N LEU A 401 -24.05 22.33 -24.99
CA LEU A 401 -23.83 23.11 -23.76
C LEU A 401 -25.15 23.76 -23.30
N THR A 402 -25.80 23.21 -22.28
CA THR A 402 -26.93 23.88 -21.62
C THR A 402 -26.42 24.86 -20.56
N THR A 403 -27.25 25.85 -20.19
CA THR A 403 -26.91 26.82 -19.12
C THR A 403 -26.59 26.14 -17.78
N GLU A 404 -27.24 25.01 -17.50
CA GLU A 404 -26.99 24.19 -16.31
C GLU A 404 -25.62 23.50 -16.38
N LYS A 405 -25.23 22.93 -17.53
CA LYS A 405 -23.88 22.38 -17.74
C LYS A 405 -22.78 23.43 -17.61
N CYS A 406 -23.03 24.68 -18.05
CA CYS A 406 -22.04 25.75 -17.89
C CYS A 406 -21.70 26.06 -16.41
N SER A 407 -22.61 25.76 -15.46
CA SER A 407 -22.30 25.87 -14.02
C SER A 407 -21.33 24.80 -13.51
N GLU A 408 -21.09 23.76 -14.30
CA GLU A 408 -20.14 22.66 -14.03
C GLU A 408 -18.81 22.82 -14.80
N VAL A 409 -18.51 24.01 -15.31
CA VAL A 409 -17.22 24.32 -15.93
C VAL A 409 -16.24 24.82 -14.87
N LEU A 410 -14.95 24.56 -15.08
CA LEU A 410 -13.91 25.05 -14.17
C LEU A 410 -13.96 26.59 -14.13
N SER A 411 -14.17 27.15 -12.94
CA SER A 411 -14.24 28.59 -12.75
C SER A 411 -12.94 29.15 -12.14
N PRO A 412 -12.64 30.43 -12.31
CA PRO A 412 -11.53 31.07 -11.59
C PRO A 412 -11.73 30.98 -10.09
N GLY A 413 -10.65 30.78 -9.34
CA GLY A 413 -10.70 30.70 -7.89
C GLY A 413 -9.68 29.78 -7.26
N ARG A 414 -9.89 29.53 -5.98
CA ARG A 414 -8.96 28.80 -5.11
C ARG A 414 -9.33 27.34 -5.02
N TYR A 415 -8.33 26.46 -5.12
CA TYR A 415 -8.53 25.01 -5.10
C TYR A 415 -7.49 24.32 -4.22
N ALA A 416 -7.91 23.25 -3.54
CA ALA A 416 -7.06 22.34 -2.79
C ALA A 416 -7.30 20.91 -3.30
N VAL A 417 -6.28 20.30 -3.92
CA VAL A 417 -6.42 19.02 -4.62
C VAL A 417 -5.36 18.02 -4.18
N SER A 418 -5.75 16.82 -3.76
CA SER A 418 -4.81 15.76 -3.42
C SER A 418 -3.99 15.34 -4.64
N VAL A 419 -2.68 15.20 -4.47
CA VAL A 419 -1.72 14.89 -5.54
C VAL A 419 -2.07 13.58 -6.26
N CYS A 420 -2.56 12.57 -5.53
CA CYS A 420 -2.98 11.31 -6.14
C CYS A 420 -4.16 11.44 -7.12
N LEU A 421 -5.04 12.43 -6.93
CA LEU A 421 -6.15 12.73 -7.84
C LEU A 421 -5.63 13.51 -9.06
N VAL A 422 -4.71 14.45 -8.85
CA VAL A 422 -3.99 15.15 -9.94
C VAL A 422 -3.20 14.18 -10.81
N GLN A 423 -2.65 13.10 -10.24
CA GLN A 423 -1.96 12.04 -10.99
C GLN A 423 -2.90 11.04 -11.66
N GLY A 424 -4.17 11.04 -11.27
CA GLY A 424 -5.16 10.10 -11.78
C GLY A 424 -4.88 8.65 -11.40
N THR A 425 -4.33 8.42 -10.21
CA THR A 425 -4.04 7.08 -9.67
C THR A 425 -5.18 6.56 -8.80
N ILE A 426 -6.15 7.42 -8.49
CA ILE A 426 -7.34 7.12 -7.72
C ILE A 426 -8.54 7.58 -8.53
N SER A 427 -9.43 6.65 -8.82
CA SER A 427 -10.72 6.94 -9.43
C SER A 427 -11.65 7.54 -8.37
N SER A 428 -12.27 8.68 -8.66
CA SER A 428 -13.37 9.21 -7.85
C SER A 428 -14.56 8.24 -7.91
N PRO A 429 -15.43 8.16 -6.89
CA PRO A 429 -16.67 7.38 -6.98
C PRO A 429 -17.53 7.70 -8.22
N LYS A 430 -17.38 8.94 -8.76
CA LYS A 430 -18.01 9.41 -10.00
C LYS A 430 -17.40 8.80 -11.28
N ASP A 431 -16.15 8.32 -11.23
CA ASP A 431 -15.45 7.70 -12.38
C ASP A 431 -15.83 6.21 -12.61
N ARG A 432 -16.67 5.61 -11.75
CA ARG A 432 -17.04 4.17 -11.80
C ARG A 432 -17.86 3.74 -13.03
N ARG A 433 -18.16 4.64 -13.97
CA ARG A 433 -18.96 4.35 -15.18
C ARG A 433 -18.14 4.06 -16.46
N LYS A 434 -16.80 3.97 -16.40
CA LYS A 434 -15.96 3.92 -17.64
C LYS A 434 -15.39 2.55 -18.04
N GLU A 435 -15.18 2.43 -19.36
CA GLU A 435 -14.54 1.34 -20.12
C GLU A 435 -12.99 1.32 -19.99
N ASN A 436 -12.34 2.48 -19.76
CA ASN A 436 -10.89 2.58 -19.54
C ASN A 436 -10.56 3.03 -18.10
N PRO A 437 -10.06 2.14 -17.23
CA PRO A 437 -9.77 2.45 -15.83
C PRO A 437 -8.57 3.40 -15.63
N LEU A 438 -7.78 3.71 -16.67
CA LEU A 438 -6.55 4.51 -16.53
C LEU A 438 -6.77 6.03 -16.65
N GLU A 439 -7.95 6.47 -17.06
CA GLU A 439 -8.29 7.90 -17.18
C GLU A 439 -8.89 8.45 -15.88
N SER A 440 -8.47 9.65 -15.49
CA SER A 440 -9.02 10.39 -14.35
C SER A 440 -9.43 11.79 -14.80
N GLY A 441 -10.61 12.21 -14.40
CA GLY A 441 -11.18 13.49 -14.81
C GLY A 441 -10.58 14.71 -14.14
N TYR A 442 -9.50 14.56 -13.37
CA TYR A 442 -8.87 15.64 -12.61
C TYR A 442 -7.39 15.81 -12.93
N THR A 443 -6.86 15.08 -13.91
CA THR A 443 -5.45 15.23 -14.33
C THR A 443 -5.16 16.57 -14.97
N TYR A 444 -6.18 17.31 -15.42
CA TYR A 444 -6.03 18.66 -15.97
C TYR A 444 -5.41 19.65 -14.96
N PHE A 445 -5.46 19.37 -13.65
CA PHE A 445 -4.76 20.19 -12.66
C PHE A 445 -3.22 20.17 -12.82
N GLN A 446 -2.67 19.25 -13.63
CA GLN A 446 -1.26 19.27 -14.04
C GLN A 446 -0.92 20.41 -15.01
N GLU A 447 -1.93 21.02 -15.65
CA GLU A 447 -1.75 22.19 -16.53
C GLU A 447 -1.42 23.46 -15.73
N PHE A 448 -1.78 23.49 -14.44
CA PHE A 448 -1.63 24.66 -13.57
C PHE A 448 -0.46 24.50 -12.62
N LYS A 449 0.20 25.63 -12.31
CA LYS A 449 1.27 25.66 -11.32
C LYS A 449 0.66 25.83 -9.91
N PRO A 450 0.93 24.93 -8.95
CA PRO A 450 0.46 25.11 -7.59
C PRO A 450 1.19 26.30 -6.93
N ILE A 451 0.44 27.07 -6.12
CA ILE A 451 0.97 28.21 -5.35
C ILE A 451 1.52 27.76 -3.98
N GLY A 452 1.29 26.52 -3.60
CA GLY A 452 1.73 25.94 -2.35
C GLY A 452 1.23 24.52 -2.17
N ARG A 453 1.50 23.96 -0.99
CA ARG A 453 1.02 22.63 -0.60
C ARG A 453 0.74 22.57 0.89
N VAL A 454 -0.11 21.63 1.26
CA VAL A 454 -0.36 21.23 2.64
C VAL A 454 0.25 19.85 2.84
N GLY A 455 1.10 19.74 3.86
CA GLY A 455 1.94 18.56 4.06
C GLY A 455 2.76 18.25 2.80
N TYR A 456 2.61 17.03 2.31
CA TYR A 456 3.23 16.58 1.05
C TYR A 456 2.21 15.92 0.09
N SER A 457 0.92 16.04 0.40
CA SER A 457 -0.13 15.29 -0.28
C SER A 457 -1.21 16.13 -0.94
N ILE A 458 -1.34 17.43 -0.59
CA ILE A 458 -2.38 18.31 -1.13
C ILE A 458 -1.74 19.55 -1.74
N TRP A 459 -2.04 19.82 -3.01
CA TRP A 459 -1.60 21.03 -3.70
C TRP A 459 -2.65 22.13 -3.63
N LEU A 460 -2.18 23.37 -3.48
CA LEU A 460 -3.01 24.56 -3.44
C LEU A 460 -2.86 25.33 -4.75
N TYR A 461 -3.97 25.80 -5.30
CA TYR A 461 -4.05 26.56 -6.54
C TYR A 461 -4.85 27.83 -6.31
N ASP A 462 -4.48 28.89 -7.04
CA ASP A 462 -5.25 30.13 -7.16
C ASP A 462 -5.29 30.47 -8.65
N LEU A 463 -6.38 30.08 -9.30
CA LEU A 463 -6.53 30.14 -10.75
C LEU A 463 -7.19 31.46 -11.14
N SER A 464 -6.50 32.23 -11.97
CA SER A 464 -7.08 33.40 -12.64
C SER A 464 -7.97 32.97 -13.81
N GLU A 465 -8.74 33.92 -14.35
CA GLU A 465 -9.51 33.68 -15.58
C GLU A 465 -8.60 33.37 -16.78
N GLU A 466 -7.43 34.01 -16.83
CA GLU A 466 -6.44 33.73 -17.87
C GLU A 466 -5.91 32.29 -17.79
N ASP A 467 -5.66 31.78 -16.58
CA ASP A 467 -5.23 30.38 -16.40
C ASP A 467 -6.28 29.42 -16.95
N VAL A 468 -7.57 29.64 -16.64
CA VAL A 468 -8.66 28.80 -17.12
C VAL A 468 -8.81 28.88 -18.65
N LEU A 469 -8.69 30.08 -19.24
CA LEU A 469 -8.77 30.29 -20.69
C LEU A 469 -7.62 29.62 -21.47
N ASN A 470 -6.45 29.53 -20.83
CA ASN A 470 -5.25 28.90 -21.38
C ASN A 470 -5.21 27.38 -21.14
N SER A 471 -6.12 26.84 -20.31
CA SER A 471 -6.24 25.40 -20.11
C SER A 471 -6.56 24.69 -21.44
N LYS A 472 -5.81 23.62 -21.74
CA LYS A 472 -6.08 22.75 -22.88
C LYS A 472 -7.40 21.99 -22.71
N THR A 473 -7.70 21.63 -21.47
CA THR A 473 -8.92 20.90 -21.12
C THR A 473 -10.15 21.82 -21.08
N TRP A 474 -10.04 22.98 -20.43
CA TRP A 474 -11.21 23.82 -20.11
C TRP A 474 -11.33 25.10 -20.95
N GLY A 475 -10.25 25.57 -21.59
CA GLY A 475 -10.21 26.91 -22.19
C GLY A 475 -11.24 27.13 -23.30
N THR A 476 -11.47 26.13 -24.16
CA THR A 476 -12.48 26.20 -25.23
C THR A 476 -13.91 26.15 -24.66
N ILE A 477 -14.14 25.28 -23.67
CA ILE A 477 -15.44 25.11 -23.03
C ILE A 477 -15.83 26.39 -22.28
N TYR A 478 -14.88 26.96 -21.52
CA TYR A 478 -15.06 28.19 -20.76
C TYR A 478 -15.42 29.38 -21.68
N ARG A 479 -14.75 29.53 -22.83
CA ARG A 479 -15.07 30.58 -23.83
C ARG A 479 -16.51 30.50 -24.33
N ARG A 480 -16.97 29.29 -24.68
CA ARG A 480 -18.34 29.05 -25.17
C ARG A 480 -19.39 29.35 -24.11
N CYS A 481 -19.12 28.97 -22.85
CA CYS A 481 -20.07 29.19 -21.76
C CYS A 481 -20.19 30.66 -21.32
N PHE A 482 -19.07 31.38 -21.26
CA PHE A 482 -19.01 32.66 -20.55
C PHE A 482 -18.56 33.87 -21.38
N LYS A 483 -17.90 33.68 -22.52
CA LYS A 483 -17.29 34.79 -23.29
C LYS A 483 -18.02 35.12 -24.60
N GLU A 484 -18.64 34.13 -25.25
CA GLU A 484 -19.48 34.40 -26.44
C GLU A 484 -20.81 35.07 -26.07
N LYS A 485 -21.36 34.81 -24.86
CA LYS A 485 -22.58 35.48 -24.36
C LYS A 485 -22.39 36.97 -24.02
N SER A 486 -21.18 37.43 -23.72
CA SER A 486 -20.93 38.85 -23.41
C SER A 486 -20.86 39.74 -24.65
N ILE A 487 -20.60 39.18 -25.84
CA ILE A 487 -20.52 39.95 -27.10
C ILE A 487 -21.92 40.22 -27.67
N GLU A 488 -22.90 39.31 -27.48
CA GLU A 488 -24.28 39.55 -27.90
C GLU A 488 -25.01 40.61 -27.05
N ALA A 489 -24.63 40.76 -25.77
CA ALA A 489 -25.26 41.72 -24.86
C ALA A 489 -24.88 43.19 -25.12
N ASP A 490 -23.76 43.45 -25.81
CA ASP A 490 -23.25 44.80 -26.13
C ASP A 490 -23.55 45.24 -27.59
N SER A 491 -24.35 44.48 -28.34
CA SER A 491 -24.80 44.90 -29.66
C SER A 491 -25.94 45.95 -29.54
N PRO A 492 -25.82 47.16 -30.12
CA PRO A 492 -26.90 48.14 -30.09
C PRO A 492 -28.07 47.58 -30.89
N LYS A 493 -29.27 47.57 -30.29
CA LYS A 493 -30.52 47.23 -31.00
C LYS A 493 -30.59 48.07 -32.27
N PRO A 494 -30.79 47.48 -33.46
CA PRO A 494 -30.99 48.27 -34.66
C PRO A 494 -32.33 49.00 -34.55
N ASP A 495 -32.25 50.32 -34.55
CA ASP A 495 -33.39 51.20 -34.71
C ASP A 495 -34.20 50.84 -35.96
N SER A 496 -35.50 51.04 -35.81
CA SER A 496 -36.54 50.85 -36.81
C SER A 496 -36.18 51.35 -38.21
N LEU A 497 -36.06 50.42 -39.17
CA LEU A 497 -36.31 50.68 -40.58
C LEU A 497 -37.70 50.13 -40.92
N ARG A 498 -38.72 50.97 -40.71
CA ARG A 498 -39.96 50.91 -41.49
C ARG A 498 -39.85 51.93 -42.61
N ASP A 499 -40.48 51.57 -43.71
CA ASP A 499 -40.73 52.36 -44.93
C ASP A 499 -39.67 52.23 -46.01
N LEU A 500 -39.96 51.33 -46.98
CA LEU A 500 -40.09 51.64 -48.41
C LEU A 500 -40.73 50.42 -49.13
N PRO A 501 -41.47 50.62 -50.24
CA PRO A 501 -42.56 49.75 -50.65
C PRO A 501 -42.14 48.61 -51.58
N ALA A 502 -43.00 47.61 -51.63
CA ALA A 502 -43.00 46.52 -52.59
C ALA A 502 -43.01 47.06 -54.03
N ASP A 503 -42.05 46.61 -54.85
CA ASP A 503 -42.24 46.16 -56.23
C ASP A 503 -40.87 45.99 -56.91
N ALA A 504 -40.51 44.75 -57.23
CA ALA A 504 -39.82 44.33 -58.46
C ALA A 504 -39.28 42.89 -58.30
N LEU A 505 -40.12 41.94 -58.73
CA LEU A 505 -39.70 40.63 -59.22
C LEU A 505 -38.72 40.78 -60.39
N VAL A 506 -37.75 39.86 -60.51
CA VAL A 506 -37.49 38.97 -61.68
C VAL A 506 -36.09 38.32 -61.53
N PRO A 507 -35.90 37.06 -61.97
CA PRO A 507 -34.88 36.14 -61.45
C PRO A 507 -33.69 35.92 -62.40
N PHE A 508 -32.56 35.47 -61.84
CA PHE A 508 -31.70 34.42 -62.38
C PHE A 508 -30.87 33.79 -61.26
#